data_AF-A0A962KPR6-F1
#
_entry.id   AF-A0A962KPR6-F1
#
_cell.length_a   1.000
_cell.length_b   1.000
_cell.length_c   1.000
_cell.angle_alpha   90.00
_cell.angle_beta   90.00
_cell.angle_gamma   90.00
#
_symmetry.space_group_name_H-M   'P 1'
#
loop_
_entity.id
_entity.type
_entity.pdbx_description
1 polymer ?
#
loop_
_entity_poly.entity_id
_entity_poly.type
_entity_poly.pdbx_seq_one_letter_code
_entity_poly.pdbx_strand_id
1 'polypeptide(L)'
;MTINRREFIKRGMGGGASLLLAYEIGGGSLLLTPRQAHAQDVPLRQLTADEAGALETLADALLPGAAKAGVAQFIDHQLGEDPGDCLLIAKY
;
A
#
# COMPACT_ATOMS: atom_id res chain seq x y z
N MET A 1 26.04 5.62 3.51
CA MET A 1 25.55 4.80 4.64
C MET A 1 24.65 3.72 4.05
N THR A 2 25.03 2.44 4.13
CA THR A 2 24.28 1.36 3.45
C THR A 2 23.18 0.84 4.36
N ILE A 3 21.93 1.18 4.06
CA ILE A 3 20.76 0.69 4.79
C ILE A 3 20.41 -0.71 4.26
N ASN A 4 20.39 -1.72 5.12
CA ASN A 4 19.94 -3.05 4.73
C ASN A 4 18.40 -3.19 4.89
N ARG A 5 17.77 -4.13 4.19
CA ARG A 5 16.30 -4.35 4.23
C ARG A 5 15.74 -4.43 5.65
N ARG A 6 16.45 -5.08 6.56
CA ARG A 6 15.99 -5.29 7.95
C ARG A 6 16.03 -3.98 8.75
N GLU A 7 17.02 -3.14 8.50
CA GLU A 7 17.13 -1.79 9.05
C GLU A 7 16.13 -0.82 8.42
N PHE A 8 15.86 -0.93 7.12
CA PHE A 8 14.77 -0.19 6.45
C PHE A 8 13.42 -0.56 7.06
N ILE A 9 13.15 -1.85 7.23
CA ILE A 9 11.92 -2.32 7.88
C ILE A 9 11.88 -1.87 9.33
N LYS A 10 12.93 -2.01 10.14
CA LYS A 10 12.92 -1.56 11.54
C LYS A 10 12.71 -0.05 11.69
N ARG A 11 13.36 0.76 10.84
CA ARG A 11 13.33 2.23 10.94
C ARG A 11 12.12 2.85 10.24
N GLY A 12 11.62 2.25 9.17
CA GLY A 12 10.53 2.77 8.34
C GLY A 12 9.23 1.97 8.38
N MET A 13 9.20 0.78 8.99
CA MET A 13 8.00 -0.09 9.07
C MET A 13 7.79 -0.77 10.43
N GLY A 14 8.79 -0.86 11.29
CA GLY A 14 8.83 -1.71 12.49
C GLY A 14 8.88 -0.96 13.82
N GLY A 15 8.81 0.38 13.78
CA GLY A 15 8.98 1.24 14.96
C GLY A 15 7.86 2.26 15.18
N GLY A 16 6.68 2.07 14.58
CA GLY A 16 5.57 3.04 14.68
C GLY A 16 5.64 4.21 13.67
N ALA A 17 6.71 4.29 12.87
CA ALA A 17 6.68 5.01 11.60
C ALA A 17 5.98 4.10 10.58
N SER A 18 4.69 4.29 10.44
CA SER A 18 3.87 3.61 9.46
C SER A 18 4.31 4.00 8.04
N LEU A 19 4.24 3.08 7.08
CA LEU A 19 4.41 3.42 5.66
C LEU A 19 3.20 4.28 5.25
N LEU A 20 3.37 5.60 5.35
CA LEU A 20 2.34 6.58 4.99
C LEU A 20 2.44 6.86 3.50
N LEU A 21 1.28 6.82 2.85
CA LEU A 21 1.12 7.11 1.43
C LEU A 21 0.18 8.30 1.28
N ALA A 22 0.37 9.08 0.22
CA ALA A 22 -0.40 10.28 -0.05
C ALA A 22 -1.67 9.91 -0.85
N TYR A 23 -2.84 10.07 -0.22
CA TYR A 23 -4.12 9.86 -0.87
C TYR A 23 -4.81 11.20 -1.09
N GLU A 24 -5.24 11.48 -2.32
CA GLU A 24 -6.06 12.66 -2.63
C GLU A 24 -7.52 12.33 -2.36
N ILE A 25 -8.12 13.01 -1.39
CA ILE A 25 -9.51 12.84 -0.96
C ILE A 25 -10.14 14.22 -0.84
N GLY A 26 -11.26 14.47 -1.52
CA GLY A 26 -12.00 15.73 -1.39
C GLY A 26 -11.23 17.00 -1.82
N GLY A 27 -10.25 16.86 -2.73
CA GLY A 27 -9.44 17.98 -3.23
C GLY A 27 -8.23 18.35 -2.36
N GLY A 28 -7.86 17.51 -1.39
CA GLY A 28 -6.61 17.65 -0.62
C GLY A 28 -5.89 16.31 -0.45
N SER A 29 -4.61 16.39 -0.11
CA SER A 29 -3.75 15.22 0.13
C SER A 29 -3.72 14.84 1.61
N LEU A 30 -4.02 13.58 1.91
CA LEU A 30 -3.99 13.02 3.26
C LEU A 30 -2.98 11.87 3.33
N LEU A 31 -2.10 11.93 4.33
CA LEU A 31 -1.16 10.86 4.61
C LEU A 31 -1.84 9.77 5.44
N LEU A 32 -2.02 8.59 4.83
CA LEU A 32 -2.64 7.43 5.48
C LEU A 32 -1.75 6.21 5.32
N THR A 33 -1.83 5.30 6.28
CA THR A 33 -1.38 3.92 6.04
C THR A 33 -2.34 3.20 5.08
N PRO A 34 -1.87 2.18 4.35
CA PRO A 34 -2.76 1.35 3.54
C PRO A 34 -3.92 0.75 4.35
N ARG A 35 -3.66 0.34 5.61
CA ARG A 35 -4.69 -0.12 6.54
C ARG A 35 -5.74 0.97 6.82
N GLN A 36 -5.30 2.20 7.09
CA GLN A 36 -6.23 3.32 7.35
C GLN A 36 -7.01 3.70 6.10
N ALA A 37 -6.36 3.70 4.92
CA ALA A 37 -7.03 3.96 3.65
C ALA A 37 -8.10 2.90 3.35
N HIS A 38 -7.78 1.62 3.59
CA HIS A 38 -8.74 0.52 3.46
C HIS A 38 -9.89 0.67 4.46
N ALA A 39 -9.60 0.96 5.73
CA ALA A 39 -10.64 1.14 6.76
C ALA A 39 -11.54 2.37 6.53
N GLN A 40 -11.12 3.31 5.69
CA GLN A 40 -11.88 4.51 5.31
C GLN A 40 -12.50 4.40 3.91
N ASP A 41 -12.42 3.22 3.26
CA ASP A 41 -12.91 2.99 1.90
C ASP A 41 -12.42 4.05 0.89
N VAL A 42 -11.14 4.41 0.99
CA VAL A 42 -10.53 5.38 0.07
C VAL A 42 -10.65 4.85 -1.36
N PRO A 43 -11.15 5.66 -2.32
CA PRO A 43 -11.33 5.20 -3.69
C PRO A 43 -10.01 4.76 -4.35
N LEU A 44 -10.03 3.59 -4.97
CA LEU A 44 -8.95 3.09 -5.81
C LEU A 44 -8.87 3.88 -7.12
N ARG A 45 -7.67 4.01 -7.67
CA ARG A 45 -7.41 4.82 -8.87
C ARG A 45 -7.05 3.98 -10.09
N GLN A 46 -6.38 2.86 -9.88
CA GLN A 46 -5.80 2.02 -10.93
C GLN A 46 -6.57 0.70 -11.04
N LEU A 47 -6.92 0.10 -9.91
CA LEU A 47 -7.64 -1.16 -9.82
C LEU A 47 -9.15 -0.94 -9.84
N THR A 48 -9.84 -1.80 -10.57
CA THR A 48 -11.30 -1.96 -10.43
C THR A 48 -11.64 -2.68 -9.12
N ALA A 49 -12.90 -2.58 -8.70
CA ALA A 49 -13.38 -3.25 -7.49
C ALA A 49 -13.21 -4.79 -7.56
N ASP A 50 -13.45 -5.38 -8.73
CA ASP A 50 -13.29 -6.83 -8.93
C ASP A 50 -11.82 -7.27 -8.87
N GLU A 51 -10.91 -6.49 -9.49
CA GLU A 51 -9.47 -6.75 -9.43
C GLU A 51 -8.93 -6.62 -8.01
N ALA A 52 -9.37 -5.59 -7.27
CA ALA A 52 -9.01 -5.40 -5.88
C ALA A 52 -9.51 -6.55 -4.99
N GLY A 53 -10.77 -6.97 -5.17
CA GLY A 53 -11.33 -8.09 -4.41
C GLY A 53 -10.63 -9.43 -4.69
N ALA A 54 -10.28 -9.69 -5.95
CA ALA A 54 -9.51 -10.87 -6.33
C ALA A 54 -8.10 -10.84 -5.72
N LEU A 55 -7.43 -9.69 -5.77
CA LEU A 55 -6.11 -9.46 -5.18
C LEU A 55 -6.12 -9.64 -3.67
N GLU A 56 -7.11 -9.08 -2.97
CA GLU A 56 -7.27 -9.24 -1.53
C GLU A 56 -7.50 -10.69 -1.14
N THR A 57 -8.36 -11.40 -1.86
CA THR A 57 -8.63 -12.83 -1.62
C THR A 57 -7.37 -13.66 -1.77
N LEU A 58 -6.60 -13.43 -2.85
CA LEU A 58 -5.33 -14.12 -3.09
C LEU A 58 -4.30 -13.79 -2.00
N ALA A 59 -4.14 -12.51 -1.68
CA ALA A 59 -3.16 -12.07 -0.69
C ALA A 59 -3.48 -12.60 0.71
N ASP A 60 -4.76 -12.60 1.10
CA ASP A 60 -5.19 -13.11 2.42
C ASP A 60 -5.02 -14.63 2.53
N ALA A 61 -5.19 -15.37 1.42
CA ALA A 61 -4.90 -16.80 1.36
C ALA A 61 -3.40 -17.10 1.53
N LEU A 62 -2.51 -16.24 1.03
CA LEU A 62 -1.06 -16.38 1.17
C LEU A 62 -0.57 -15.91 2.55
N LEU A 63 -1.15 -14.83 3.06
CA LEU A 63 -0.81 -14.21 4.33
C LEU A 63 -2.09 -13.72 5.03
N PRO A 64 -2.63 -14.47 6.00
CA PRO A 64 -3.85 -14.09 6.69
C PRO A 64 -3.77 -12.70 7.33
N GLY A 65 -4.76 -11.86 7.04
CA GLY A 65 -4.83 -10.47 7.48
C GLY A 65 -4.25 -9.46 6.50
N ALA A 66 -3.75 -9.89 5.32
CA ALA A 66 -3.25 -8.99 4.29
C ALA A 66 -4.33 -8.06 3.73
N ALA A 67 -5.56 -8.57 3.53
CA ALA A 67 -6.68 -7.73 3.08
C ALA A 67 -6.94 -6.58 4.07
N LYS A 68 -7.08 -6.92 5.37
CA LYS A 68 -7.26 -5.95 6.46
C LYS A 68 -6.05 -5.04 6.70
N ALA A 69 -4.87 -5.41 6.20
CA ALA A 69 -3.68 -4.55 6.24
C ALA A 69 -3.68 -3.50 5.11
N GLY A 70 -4.63 -3.58 4.17
CA GLY A 70 -4.78 -2.65 3.05
C GLY A 70 -3.89 -3.00 1.85
N VAL A 71 -3.72 -4.29 1.55
CA VAL A 71 -2.87 -4.74 0.43
C VAL A 71 -3.30 -4.16 -0.92
N ALA A 72 -4.61 -4.10 -1.21
CA ALA A 72 -5.12 -3.47 -2.43
C ALA A 72 -4.79 -1.97 -2.48
N GLN A 73 -4.96 -1.26 -1.36
CA GLN A 73 -4.66 0.17 -1.25
C GLN A 73 -3.18 0.50 -1.43
N PHE A 74 -2.29 -0.38 -0.97
CA PHE A 74 -0.85 -0.26 -1.21
C PHE A 74 -0.54 -0.48 -2.69
N ILE A 75 -1.03 -1.57 -3.28
CA ILE A 75 -0.72 -1.93 -4.66
C ILE A 75 -1.29 -0.90 -5.64
N ASP A 76 -2.55 -0.47 -5.45
CA ASP A 76 -3.20 0.56 -6.27
C ASP A 76 -2.41 1.87 -6.27
N HIS A 77 -1.98 2.32 -5.09
CA HIS A 77 -1.12 3.49 -4.95
C HIS A 77 0.19 3.32 -5.74
N GLN A 78 0.92 2.21 -5.51
CA GLN A 78 2.19 1.97 -6.19
C GLN A 78 2.06 1.78 -7.71
N LEU A 79 0.92 1.32 -8.21
CA LEU A 79 0.64 1.26 -9.65
C LEU A 79 0.49 2.66 -10.28
N GLY A 80 0.12 3.68 -9.49
CA GLY A 80 0.10 5.07 -9.93
C GLY A 80 1.45 5.80 -9.88
N GLU A 81 2.42 5.31 -9.08
CA GLU A 81 3.73 5.97 -8.92
C GLU A 81 4.61 5.92 -10.18
N ASP A 82 5.51 6.88 -10.33
CA ASP A 82 6.55 6.75 -11.35
C ASP A 82 7.41 5.50 -11.10
N PRO A 83 7.96 4.87 -12.15
CA PRO A 83 8.69 3.62 -11.98
C PRO A 83 9.78 3.76 -10.90
N GLY A 84 10.57 4.84 -10.93
CA GLY A 84 11.70 5.06 -10.02
C GLY A 84 11.32 5.17 -8.54
N ASP A 85 10.07 5.49 -8.25
CA ASP A 85 9.51 5.64 -6.90
C ASP A 85 8.58 4.46 -6.53
N CYS A 86 8.37 3.52 -7.46
CA CYS A 86 7.54 2.36 -7.24
C CYS A 86 8.25 1.26 -6.44
N LEU A 87 7.62 0.81 -5.36
CA LEU A 87 8.11 -0.29 -4.51
C LEU A 87 7.75 -1.69 -5.04
N LEU A 88 6.96 -1.79 -6.11
CA LEU A 88 6.56 -3.09 -6.68
C LEU A 88 7.67 -3.61 -7.60
N ILE A 89 8.24 -4.76 -7.22
CA ILE A 89 9.27 -5.44 -8.01
C ILE A 89 8.74 -5.83 -9.40
N ALA A 90 7.44 -6.11 -9.52
CA ALA A 90 6.80 -6.54 -10.76
C ALA A 90 6.43 -5.39 -11.72
N LYS A 91 6.61 -4.13 -11.33
CA LYS A 91 6.26 -2.96 -12.18
C LYS A 91 7.40 -2.55 -13.12
N TYR A 92 8.14 -3.54 -13.63
CA TYR A 92 9.33 -3.36 -14.45
C TYR A 92 9.61 -4.58 -15.34
#